data_AF-A0A5C6AFD6-F1
#
_entry.id   AF-A0A5C6AFD6-F1
#
_cell.length_a   1.000
_cell.length_b   1.000
_cell.length_c   1.000
_cell.angle_alpha   90.00
_cell.angle_beta   90.00
_cell.angle_gamma   90.00
#
_symmetry.space_group_name_H-M   'P 1'
#
loop_
_entity.id
_entity.type
_entity.pdbx_description
1 polymer ?
#
loop_
_entity_poly.entity_id
_entity_poly.type
_entity_poly.pdbx_seq_one_letter_code
_entity_poly.pdbx_strand_id
1 'polypeptide(L)' 'MIKYLESPKSLRREQLEGFLVGWPTPPTPETLLALLHGSSNVVVAVDSESDRAIGFVTATSDGVISACIPLLEVLPSYQG' A
#
# COMPACT_ATOMS: atom_id res chain seq x y z
N MET A 1 -3.76 1.16 17.23
CA MET A 1 -2.81 2.29 16.96
C MET A 1 -2.30 2.17 15.53
N ILE A 2 -2.20 3.27 14.77
CA ILE A 2 -1.69 3.22 13.39
C ILE A 2 -0.16 3.43 13.38
N LYS A 3 0.56 2.54 12.71
CA LYS A 3 2.00 2.62 12.44
C LYS A 3 2.24 2.81 10.94
N TYR A 4 3.32 3.49 10.58
CA TYR A 4 3.69 3.70 9.18
C TYR A 4 4.99 2.97 8.87
N LEU A 5 5.00 2.24 7.76
CA LEU A 5 6.15 1.53 7.23
C LEU A 5 6.59 2.22 5.93
N GLU A 6 7.86 2.58 5.81
CA GLU A 6 8.45 3.18 4.59
C GLU A 6 9.10 2.11 3.69
N SER A 7 8.87 0.84 4.00
CA SER A 7 9.42 -0.30 3.27
C SER A 7 8.47 -1.49 3.34
N PRO A 8 8.27 -2.23 2.24
CA PRO A 8 7.35 -3.36 2.21
C PRO A 8 8.00 -4.67 2.70
N LYS A 9 9.30 -4.66 3.07
CA LYS A 9 10.07 -5.86 3.41
C LYS A 9 9.49 -6.72 4.53
N SER A 10 8.78 -6.11 5.48
CA SER A 10 8.15 -6.82 6.60
C SER A 10 6.67 -7.14 6.37
N LEU A 11 6.10 -6.72 5.23
CA LEU A 11 4.70 -6.97 4.92
C LEU A 11 4.50 -8.39 4.44
N ARG A 12 3.36 -8.96 4.84
CA ARG A 12 2.87 -10.25 4.35
C ARG A 12 1.62 -10.01 3.51
N ARG A 13 1.40 -10.84 2.49
CA ARG A 13 0.26 -10.73 1.57
C ARG A 13 -1.08 -10.74 2.32
N GLU A 14 -1.19 -11.49 3.42
CA GLU A 14 -2.41 -11.59 4.23
C GLU A 14 -2.80 -10.24 4.87
N GLN A 15 -1.84 -9.32 5.02
CA GLN A 15 -2.10 -7.99 5.57
C GLN A 15 -2.71 -7.02 4.54
N LEU A 16 -2.67 -7.37 3.25
CA LEU A 16 -3.02 -6.51 2.10
C LEU A 16 -4.39 -6.83 1.50
N GLU A 17 -5.27 -7.48 2.25
CA GLU A 17 -6.60 -7.83 1.78
C GLU A 17 -7.55 -6.61 1.75
N GLY A 18 -8.38 -6.53 0.71
CA GLY A 18 -9.49 -5.58 0.61
C GLY A 18 -9.15 -4.23 -0.03
N PHE A 19 -7.94 -4.06 -0.57
CA PHE A 19 -7.56 -2.90 -1.38
C PHE A 19 -8.07 -2.99 -2.82
N LEU A 20 -7.93 -1.86 -3.52
CA LEU A 20 -8.32 -1.57 -4.89
C LEU A 20 -9.82 -1.69 -5.08
N VAL A 21 -10.56 -1.13 -4.11
CA VAL A 21 -12.02 -1.15 -4.08
C VAL A 21 -12.58 -0.44 -5.31
N GLY A 22 -13.53 -1.10 -5.99
CA GLY A 22 -14.19 -0.57 -7.19
C GLY A 22 -13.47 -0.89 -8.50
N TRP A 23 -12.31 -1.54 -8.48
CA TRP A 23 -11.68 -2.04 -9.69
C TRP A 23 -12.45 -3.26 -10.23
N PRO A 24 -12.72 -3.35 -11.55
CA PRO A 24 -13.41 -4.51 -12.12
C PRO A 24 -12.67 -5.83 -11.91
N THR A 25 -11.34 -5.77 -11.97
CA THR A 25 -10.44 -6.91 -11.74
C THR A 25 -9.28 -6.42 -10.87
N PRO A 26 -9.45 -6.35 -9.54
CA PRO A 26 -8.39 -5.88 -8.66
C PRO A 26 -7.22 -6.88 -8.63
N PRO A 27 -5.97 -6.40 -8.60
CA PRO A 27 -4.80 -7.22 -8.26
C PRO A 27 -5.02 -8.07 -7.01
N THR A 28 -4.48 -9.29 -7.02
CA THR A 28 -4.46 -10.13 -5.80
C THR A 28 -3.54 -9.52 -4.74
N PRO A 29 -3.67 -9.88 -3.45
CA PRO A 29 -2.76 -9.41 -2.40
C PRO A 29 -1.27 -9.71 -2.68
N GLU A 30 -0.96 -10.83 -3.34
CA GLU A 30 0.41 -11.16 -3.78
C GLU A 30 0.90 -10.20 -4.85
N THR A 31 0.02 -9.86 -5.81
CA THR A 31 0.34 -8.92 -6.88
C THR A 31 0.52 -7.51 -6.34
N LEU A 32 -0.33 -7.11 -5.40
CA LEU A 32 -0.20 -5.84 -4.68
C LEU A 32 1.11 -5.80 -3.89
N LEU A 33 1.46 -6.86 -3.15
CA LEU A 33 2.75 -6.94 -2.44
C LEU A 33 3.93 -6.78 -3.39
N ALA A 34 3.90 -7.47 -4.54
CA ALA A 34 4.93 -7.34 -5.58
C ALA A 34 5.02 -5.90 -6.13
N LEU A 35 3.88 -5.24 -6.33
CA LEU A 35 3.81 -3.82 -6.74
C LEU A 35 4.45 -2.90 -5.69
N LEU A 36 4.15 -3.09 -4.40
CA LEU A 36 4.75 -2.29 -3.33
C LEU A 36 6.27 -2.48 -3.30
N HIS A 37 6.75 -3.71 -3.48
CA HIS A 37 8.18 -4.03 -3.58
C HIS A 37 8.88 -3.39 -4.80
N GLY A 38 8.17 -3.24 -5.92
CA GLY A 38 8.70 -2.64 -7.14
C GLY A 38 8.63 -1.11 -7.19
N SER A 39 7.95 -0.47 -6.24
CA SER A 39 7.81 0.99 -6.21
C SER A 39 9.11 1.67 -5.78
N SER A 40 9.42 2.85 -6.34
CA SER A 40 10.61 3.62 -5.96
C SER A 40 10.55 4.06 -4.50
N ASN A 41 9.36 4.48 -4.05
CA ASN A 41 9.05 4.74 -2.66
C ASN A 41 7.65 4.20 -2.33
N VAL A 42 7.44 3.84 -1.07
CA VAL A 42 6.16 3.37 -0.57
C VAL A 42 6.00 3.77 0.89
N VAL A 43 4.79 4.13 1.27
CA VAL A 43 4.39 4.22 2.69
C VAL A 43 3.15 3.38 2.89
N VAL A 44 3.15 2.54 3.92
CA VAL A 44 2.02 1.68 4.29
C VAL A 44 1.60 1.98 5.72
N ALA A 45 0.33 2.31 5.90
CA ALA A 45 -0.30 2.43 7.19
C ALA A 45 -0.77 1.05 7.67
N VAL A 46 -0.34 0.64 8.85
CA VAL A 46 -0.69 -0.63 9.49
C VAL A 46 -1.39 -0.36 10.81
N ASP A 47 -2.57 -0.92 10.99
CA ASP A 47 -3.22 -0.95 12.28
C ASP A 47 -2.59 -2.06 13.14
N SER A 48 -1.93 -1.66 14.23
CA SER A 48 -1.20 -2.58 15.10
C SER A 48 -2.09 -3.51 15.92
N GLU A 49 -3.37 -3.19 16.07
CA GLU A 49 -4.31 -4.02 16.85
C GLU A 49 -4.81 -5.20 16.01
N SER A 50 -5.06 -4.97 14.73
CA SER A 50 -5.49 -5.99 13.78
C SER A 50 -4.36 -6.59 12.95
N ASP A 51 -3.14 -6.06 13.08
CA ASP A 51 -1.96 -6.39 12.26
C ASP A 51 -2.24 -6.32 10.75
N ARG A 52 -3.07 -5.36 10.34
CA ARG A 52 -3.56 -5.23 8.96
C ARG A 52 -3.07 -3.94 8.32
N ALA A 53 -2.70 -3.99 7.04
CA ALA A 53 -2.48 -2.77 6.27
C ALA A 53 -3.83 -2.13 5.96
N ILE A 54 -3.97 -0.85 6.32
CA ILE A 54 -5.23 -0.09 6.22
C ILE A 54 -5.14 1.07 5.22
N GLY A 55 -3.94 1.38 4.74
CA GLY A 55 -3.72 2.34 3.67
C GLY A 55 -2.33 2.19 3.08
N PHE A 56 -2.17 2.58 1.83
CA PHE A 56 -0.87 2.67 1.20
C PHE A 56 -0.80 3.83 0.20
N VAL A 57 0.42 4.25 -0.08
CA VAL A 57 0.76 5.15 -1.18
C VAL A 57 2.06 4.69 -1.81
N THR A 58 2.12 4.75 -3.13
CA THR A 58 3.31 4.40 -3.91
C THR A 58 3.82 5.59 -4.69
N ALA A 59 5.11 5.59 -5.02
CA ALA A 59 5.67 6.53 -5.98
C ALA A 59 6.62 5.83 -6.95
N THR A 60 6.58 6.26 -8.21
CA THR A 60 7.60 6.02 -9.22
C THR A 60 8.39 7.31 -9.42
N SER A 61 9.71 7.25 -9.33
CA SER A 61 10.57 8.43 -9.38
C SER A 61 11.88 8.16 -10.11
N ASP A 62 12.41 9.19 -10.75
CA ASP A 62 13.76 9.20 -11.33
C ASP A 62 14.87 9.43 -10.27
N GLY A 63 14.50 9.73 -9.03
CA GLY A 63 15.43 10.01 -7.93
C GLY A 63 16.13 11.37 -8.00
N VAL A 64 15.72 12.26 -8.91
CA VAL A 64 16.38 13.56 -9.14
C VAL A 64 15.40 14.72 -9.17
N ILE A 65 14.40 14.70 -10.06
CA ILE A 65 13.56 15.88 -10.33
C ILE A 65 12.07 15.58 -10.44
N SER A 66 11.69 14.33 -10.76
CA SER A 66 10.29 13.98 -10.96
C SER A 66 9.88 12.72 -10.21
N ALA A 67 8.64 12.75 -9.75
CA ALA A 67 7.94 11.60 -9.21
C ALA A 67 6.46 11.64 -9.59
N CYS A 68 5.86 10.46 -9.71
CA CYS A 68 4.42 10.30 -9.84
C CYS A 68 3.92 9.43 -8.67
N ILE A 69 2.72 9.71 -8.18
CA ILE A 69 2.03 8.90 -7.17
C ILE A 69 0.92 8.12 -7.90
N PRO A 70 1.20 6.91 -8.44
CA PRO A 70 0.26 6.22 -9.29
C PRO A 70 -0.89 5.57 -8.52
N LEU A 71 -0.66 5.13 -7.28
CA LEU A 71 -1.67 4.47 -6.45
C LEU A 71 -1.60 4.99 -5.03
N LEU A 72 -2.77 5.40 -4.53
CA LEU A 72 -3.02 5.79 -3.15
C LEU A 72 -4.42 5.30 -2.77
N GLU A 73 -4.52 4.60 -1.65
CA GLU A 73 -5.80 4.13 -1.14
C GLU A 73 -5.75 3.95 0.37
N VAL A 74 -6.87 4.25 1.02
CA VAL A 74 -7.17 3.91 2.41
C VAL A 74 -8.40 3.03 2.40
N LEU A 75 -8.45 1.98 3.21
CA LEU A 75 -9.62 1.10 3.29
C LEU A 75 -10.87 1.90 3.71
N PRO A 76 -12.06 1.61 3.16
CA PRO A 76 -13.27 2.40 3.41
C PRO A 76 -13.61 2.63 4.89
N SER A 77 -13.38 1.65 5.76
CA SER A 77 -13.65 1.76 7.20
C SER A 77 -12.71 2.69 7.96
N TYR A 78 -11.63 3.16 7.32
CA TYR A 78 -10.63 4.08 7.88
C TYR A 78 -10.60 5.43 7.13
N GLN A 79 -11.57 5.67 6.24
CA GLN A 79 -11.74 6.95 5.56
C GLN A 79 -12.59 7.91 6.41
N GLY A 80 -12.32 9.21 6.31
CA GLY A 80 -13.04 10.29 6.98
C GLY A 80 -13.07 11.55 6.15
#